data_AF-A0A9W7DG41-F1
#
_entry.id   AF-A0A9W7DG41-F1
#
_cell.length_a   1.000
_cell.length_b   1.000
_cell.length_c   1.000
_cell.angle_alpha   90.00
_cell.angle_beta   90.00
_cell.angle_gamma   90.00
#
_symmetry.space_group_name_H-M   'P 1'
#
loop_
_entity.id
_entity.type
_entity.pdbx_description
1 polymer ?
#
loop_
_entity_poly.entity_id
_entity_poly.type
_entity_poly.pdbx_seq_one_letter_code
_entity_poly.pdbx_strand_id
1 'polypeptide(L)'
;MVATLEEIDKKYNLRPFVDAPESKVDIPNKIELEAIDFSMYKEGSEGLESRQKLAKQLEIALTDYGFFKVVGHGISEETFNKLKAITQSIFELPADEKAKYLAGTYPIEQEKNSDLGIVSGVGFKPRGHWTYVKGVTDELEFINFRHFLHDEIYYNTPYPEFVQWHLSDIQAYFKYLHLQVLRKVLTLMDIILEIPEGTLYGNYFKPIPEIEKSGSGVARLLVYHPTSANYQLKTNQTWMRGHTDGSGLTFIASQPLLALQIQDRNTKQWNYVSHTPNALVVNVGDAISHLSGGYFKSAIHRVATPPSDQQGYRRETIIYFSNPRLDTVVDPEEINSKKLERIGFGFNQEWEKCTYQEWRNAKTNFFNRKSATQKKTLTLFGRPSVMSIIEPAPGTGTIDAPQKV
;
A
#
# COMPACT_ATOMS: atom_id res chain seq x y z
N MET A 1 37.78 7.12 14.75
CA MET A 1 36.61 7.33 15.61
C MET A 1 35.41 6.77 14.88
N VAL A 2 34.56 6.01 15.55
CA VAL A 2 33.27 5.57 14.98
C VAL A 2 32.36 6.82 14.97
N ALA A 3 31.73 7.13 13.84
CA ALA A 3 30.79 8.26 13.76
C ALA A 3 29.66 8.10 14.77
N THR A 4 29.09 9.20 15.24
CA THR A 4 27.89 9.24 16.08
C THR A 4 26.64 9.47 15.22
N LEU A 5 25.45 9.12 15.73
CA LEU A 5 24.19 9.39 15.03
C LEU A 5 24.02 10.90 14.75
N GLU A 6 24.39 11.77 15.68
CA GLU A 6 24.32 13.22 15.51
C GLU A 6 25.23 13.74 14.38
N GLU A 7 26.43 13.17 14.25
CA GLU A 7 27.34 13.50 13.15
C GLU A 7 26.77 13.05 11.79
N ILE A 8 26.10 11.89 11.74
CA ILE A 8 25.43 11.38 10.54
C ILE A 8 24.23 12.25 10.19
N ASP A 9 23.37 12.57 11.15
CA ASP A 9 22.19 13.44 10.97
C ASP A 9 22.62 14.80 10.39
N LYS A 10 23.69 15.38 10.95
CA LYS A 10 24.27 16.64 10.46
C LYS A 10 24.86 16.50 9.06
N LYS A 11 25.60 15.43 8.78
CA LYS A 11 26.21 15.16 7.47
C LYS A 11 25.15 15.08 6.36
N TYR A 12 24.00 14.49 6.64
CA TYR A 12 22.92 14.25 5.69
C TYR A 12 21.73 15.22 5.84
N ASN A 13 21.94 16.34 6.53
CA ASN A 13 20.97 17.44 6.66
C ASN A 13 19.58 16.97 7.13
N LEU A 14 19.54 16.08 8.14
CA LEU A 14 18.31 15.65 8.76
C LEU A 14 17.60 16.86 9.39
N ARG A 15 16.37 17.11 8.95
CA ARG A 15 15.56 18.23 9.40
C ARG A 15 14.06 17.91 9.25
N PRO A 16 13.18 18.58 10.00
CA PRO A 16 11.75 18.37 9.87
C PRO A 16 11.26 18.55 8.42
N PHE A 17 10.45 17.60 7.95
CA PHE A 17 9.73 17.75 6.69
C PHE A 17 8.54 18.70 6.90
N VAL A 18 8.30 19.58 5.92
CA VAL A 18 7.17 20.52 5.96
C VAL A 18 6.09 20.00 5.01
N ASP A 19 5.02 19.48 5.58
CA ASP A 19 3.85 19.06 4.81
C ASP A 19 3.17 20.25 4.10
N ALA A 20 2.43 19.94 3.03
CA ALA A 20 1.55 20.93 2.41
C ALA A 20 0.49 21.39 3.42
N PRO A 21 0.15 22.69 3.48
CA PRO A 21 -0.99 23.14 4.27
C PRO A 21 -2.28 22.52 3.72
N GLU A 22 -3.32 22.40 4.55
CA GLU A 22 -4.63 21.94 4.07
C GLU A 22 -5.12 22.84 2.93
N SER A 23 -5.57 22.21 1.84
CA SER A 23 -6.07 22.93 0.67
C SER A 23 -7.31 23.75 1.02
N LYS A 24 -7.36 24.98 0.51
CA LYS A 24 -8.50 25.89 0.60
C LYS A 24 -9.39 25.83 -0.64
N VAL A 25 -8.99 25.06 -1.65
CA VAL A 25 -9.78 24.83 -2.85
C VAL A 25 -10.98 23.97 -2.48
N ASP A 26 -12.18 24.39 -2.90
CA ASP A 26 -13.38 23.56 -2.76
C ASP A 26 -13.30 22.40 -3.77
N ILE A 27 -13.22 21.18 -3.24
CA ILE A 27 -13.02 19.98 -4.04
C ILE A 27 -14.33 19.19 -4.06
N PRO A 28 -15.00 19.10 -5.22
CA PRO A 28 -16.18 18.27 -5.32
C PRO A 28 -15.76 16.81 -5.09
N ASN A 29 -16.56 16.08 -4.31
CA ASN A 29 -16.37 14.64 -4.05
C ASN A 29 -15.15 14.32 -3.17
N LYS A 30 -15.10 14.93 -1.99
CA LYS A 30 -14.21 14.57 -0.88
C LYS A 30 -14.98 13.68 0.10
N ILE A 31 -14.43 12.53 0.45
CA ILE A 31 -15.03 11.58 1.39
C ILE A 31 -14.25 11.54 2.71
N GLU A 32 -15.00 11.29 3.78
CA GLU A 32 -14.46 10.92 5.08
C GLU A 32 -14.61 9.41 5.25
N LEU A 33 -13.48 8.74 5.40
CA LEU A 33 -13.45 7.30 5.64
C LEU A 33 -13.78 7.02 7.11
N GLU A 34 -14.53 5.95 7.35
CA GLU A 34 -14.84 5.44 8.69
C GLU A 34 -13.56 5.24 9.50
N ALA A 35 -13.52 5.77 10.72
CA ALA A 35 -12.36 5.69 11.60
C ALA A 35 -12.56 4.63 12.69
N ILE A 36 -11.77 3.57 12.63
CA ILE A 36 -11.75 2.51 13.64
C ILE A 36 -10.79 2.93 14.76
N ASP A 37 -11.34 3.30 15.92
CA ASP A 37 -10.56 3.77 17.06
C ASP A 37 -10.03 2.60 17.90
N PHE A 38 -8.72 2.38 17.81
CA PHE A 38 -8.02 1.33 18.54
C PHE A 38 -7.83 1.64 20.03
N SER A 39 -8.12 2.86 20.49
CA SER A 39 -8.21 3.15 21.93
C SER A 39 -9.34 2.38 22.60
N MET A 40 -10.37 2.02 21.82
CA MET A 40 -11.51 1.21 22.26
C MET A 40 -11.24 -0.30 22.15
N TYR A 41 -10.15 -0.72 21.50
CA TYR A 41 -9.80 -2.12 21.37
C TYR A 41 -9.26 -2.65 22.70
N LYS A 42 -9.98 -3.60 23.31
CA LYS A 42 -9.55 -4.29 24.53
C LYS A 42 -9.21 -5.74 24.20
N GLU A 43 -8.07 -6.23 24.66
CA GLU A 43 -7.70 -7.64 24.57
C GLU A 43 -8.53 -8.49 25.57
N GLY A 44 -8.40 -9.81 25.54
CA GLY A 44 -9.02 -10.70 26.53
C GLY A 44 -10.53 -10.95 26.32
N SER A 45 -11.09 -11.88 27.08
CA SER A 45 -12.51 -12.24 27.00
C SER A 45 -13.45 -11.08 27.36
N GLU A 46 -13.05 -10.26 28.34
CA GLU A 46 -13.74 -9.07 28.82
C GLU A 46 -13.83 -7.96 27.78
N GLY A 47 -12.94 -7.97 26.79
CA GLY A 47 -12.91 -7.02 25.69
C GLY A 47 -13.82 -7.37 24.51
N LEU A 48 -14.46 -8.55 24.50
CA LEU A 48 -15.16 -9.09 23.34
C LEU A 48 -16.27 -8.16 22.83
N GLU A 49 -17.10 -7.60 23.71
CA GLU A 49 -18.18 -6.68 23.31
C GLU A 49 -17.62 -5.43 22.60
N SER A 50 -16.48 -4.92 23.09
CA SER A 50 -15.81 -3.77 22.47
C SER A 50 -15.29 -4.12 21.08
N ARG A 51 -14.64 -5.29 20.93
CA ARG A 51 -14.16 -5.78 19.63
C ARG A 51 -15.30 -6.06 18.66
N GLN A 52 -16.43 -6.59 19.12
CA GLN A 52 -17.63 -6.79 18.29
C GLN A 52 -18.22 -5.48 17.77
N LYS A 53 -18.23 -4.41 18.58
CA LYS A 53 -18.66 -3.06 18.12
C LYS A 53 -17.73 -2.51 17.05
N LEU A 54 -16.41 -2.60 17.26
CA LEU A 54 -15.42 -2.19 16.26
C LEU A 54 -15.50 -3.03 14.99
N ALA A 55 -15.70 -4.36 15.11
CA ALA A 55 -15.87 -5.28 13.99
C ALA A 55 -17.08 -4.90 13.13
N LYS A 56 -18.22 -4.55 13.77
CA LYS A 56 -19.42 -4.11 13.04
C LYS A 56 -19.19 -2.81 12.27
N GLN A 57 -18.47 -1.85 12.84
CA GLN A 57 -18.09 -0.61 12.13
C GLN A 57 -17.15 -0.91 10.96
N LEU A 58 -16.12 -1.72 11.21
CA LEU A 58 -15.14 -2.11 10.20
C LEU A 58 -15.79 -2.86 9.03
N GLU A 59 -16.75 -3.76 9.28
CA GLU A 59 -17.45 -4.52 8.25
C GLU A 59 -18.08 -3.63 7.17
N ILE A 60 -18.69 -2.51 7.56
CA ILE A 60 -19.29 -1.55 6.62
C ILE A 60 -18.21 -1.01 5.69
N ALA A 61 -17.09 -0.56 6.25
CA ALA A 61 -15.99 0.00 5.48
C ALA A 61 -15.30 -1.03 4.57
N LEU A 62 -15.19 -2.29 5.02
CA LEU A 62 -14.59 -3.39 4.26
C LEU A 62 -15.47 -3.84 3.08
N THR A 63 -16.79 -3.74 3.21
CA THR A 63 -17.76 -4.24 2.21
C THR A 63 -18.19 -3.17 1.19
N ASP A 64 -18.00 -1.89 1.52
CA ASP A 64 -18.23 -0.75 0.63
C ASP A 64 -16.96 -0.41 -0.19
N TYR A 65 -16.19 0.61 0.21
CA TYR A 65 -14.97 1.02 -0.48
C TYR A 65 -13.83 0.02 -0.34
N GLY A 66 -13.74 -0.71 0.78
CA GLY A 66 -12.55 -1.47 1.16
C GLY A 66 -11.43 -0.61 1.74
N PHE A 67 -11.75 0.62 2.15
CA PHE A 67 -10.87 1.59 2.79
C PHE A 67 -11.48 2.06 4.10
N PHE A 68 -10.62 2.32 5.09
CA PHE A 68 -10.98 2.88 6.39
C PHE A 68 -9.80 3.64 6.97
N LYS A 69 -10.00 4.33 8.08
CA LYS A 69 -8.93 4.91 8.90
C LYS A 69 -8.77 4.09 10.18
N VAL A 70 -7.55 4.03 10.69
CA VAL A 70 -7.28 3.58 12.05
C VAL A 70 -6.74 4.78 12.82
N VAL A 71 -7.32 5.04 14.00
CA VAL A 71 -6.88 6.04 14.96
C VAL A 71 -6.65 5.38 16.31
N GLY A 72 -6.03 6.08 17.27
CA GLY A 72 -5.75 5.48 18.59
C GLY A 72 -4.83 4.26 18.53
N HIS A 73 -4.07 4.08 17.45
CA HIS A 73 -3.20 2.92 17.23
C HIS A 73 -1.94 2.90 18.10
N GLY A 74 -1.64 3.98 18.82
CA GLY A 74 -0.49 4.09 19.73
C GLY A 74 0.84 4.48 19.07
N ILE A 75 0.81 4.94 17.80
CA ILE A 75 1.99 5.54 17.15
C ILE A 75 1.92 7.04 17.39
N SER A 76 3.03 7.64 17.85
CA SER A 76 3.10 9.06 18.15
C SER A 76 3.30 9.89 16.88
N GLU A 77 2.84 11.14 16.94
CA GLU A 77 3.11 12.13 15.89
C GLU A 77 4.61 12.34 15.69
N GLU A 78 5.40 12.32 16.77
CA GLU A 78 6.86 12.39 16.72
C GLU A 78 7.47 11.26 15.88
N THR A 79 6.92 10.04 15.95
CA THR A 79 7.38 8.91 15.13
C THR A 79 7.16 9.20 13.64
N PHE A 80 5.99 9.71 13.28
CA PHE A 80 5.70 10.09 11.90
C PHE A 80 6.61 11.23 11.43
N ASN A 81 6.79 12.27 12.24
CA ASN A 81 7.64 13.41 11.93
C ASN A 81 9.10 13.00 11.74
N LYS A 82 9.61 12.11 12.61
CA LYS A 82 10.95 11.55 12.48
C LYS A 82 11.12 10.76 11.19
N LEU A 83 10.17 9.88 10.86
CA LEU A 83 10.23 9.09 9.62
C LEU A 83 10.10 9.96 8.35
N LYS A 84 9.33 11.04 8.38
CA LYS A 84 9.29 12.01 7.27
C LYS A 84 10.64 12.75 7.14
N ALA A 85 11.24 13.20 8.25
CA ALA A 85 12.56 13.82 8.22
C ALA A 85 13.62 12.86 7.63
N ILE A 86 13.62 11.60 8.06
CA ILE A 86 14.49 10.55 7.50
C ILE A 86 14.20 10.35 6.01
N THR A 87 12.93 10.24 5.62
CA THR A 87 12.50 10.08 4.22
C THR A 87 13.04 11.20 3.35
N GLN A 88 12.88 12.46 3.79
CA GLN A 88 13.38 13.63 3.08
C GLN A 88 14.89 13.52 2.81
N SER A 89 15.70 13.26 3.85
CA SER A 89 17.15 13.14 3.73
C SER A 89 17.57 11.96 2.84
N ILE A 90 16.87 10.82 2.90
CA ILE A 90 17.11 9.68 2.00
C ILE A 90 16.97 10.09 0.53
N PHE A 91 15.91 10.84 0.19
CA PHE A 91 15.65 11.20 -1.20
C PHE A 91 16.45 12.40 -1.70
N GLU A 92 17.08 13.16 -0.79
CA GLU A 92 18.07 14.20 -1.08
C GLU A 92 19.49 13.66 -1.34
N LEU A 93 19.73 12.37 -1.10
CA LEU A 93 20.98 11.72 -1.48
C LEU A 93 21.25 11.86 -3.00
N PRO A 94 22.53 11.99 -3.40
CA PRO A 94 22.92 11.99 -4.81
C PRO A 94 22.37 10.80 -5.59
N ALA A 95 21.98 11.03 -6.84
CA ALA A 95 21.35 10.01 -7.67
C ALA A 95 22.28 8.80 -7.92
N ASP A 96 23.58 9.05 -8.07
CA ASP A 96 24.61 8.01 -8.23
C ASP A 96 24.83 7.19 -6.95
N GLU A 97 24.61 7.78 -5.77
CA GLU A 97 24.61 7.05 -4.51
C GLU A 97 23.39 6.13 -4.41
N LYS A 98 22.18 6.65 -4.68
CA LYS A 98 20.94 5.83 -4.70
C LYS A 98 21.00 4.71 -5.74
N ALA A 99 21.61 4.96 -6.90
CA ALA A 99 21.75 3.99 -8.00
C ALA A 99 22.61 2.76 -7.66
N LYS A 100 23.40 2.79 -6.58
CA LYS A 100 24.16 1.61 -6.09
C LYS A 100 23.27 0.58 -5.38
N TYR A 101 22.06 0.98 -4.99
CA TYR A 101 21.16 0.19 -4.14
C TYR A 101 19.78 0.04 -4.79
N LEU A 102 19.72 -0.28 -6.09
CA LEU A 102 18.46 -0.43 -6.81
C LEU A 102 17.66 -1.65 -6.33
N ALA A 103 16.33 -1.56 -6.39
CA ALA A 103 15.46 -2.66 -6.01
C ALA A 103 15.76 -3.91 -6.86
N GLY A 104 15.97 -5.06 -6.19
CA GLY A 104 16.26 -6.34 -6.84
C GLY A 104 17.74 -6.61 -7.13
N THR A 105 18.68 -5.73 -6.76
CA THR A 105 20.13 -5.99 -6.90
C THR A 105 20.69 -6.87 -5.79
N TYR A 106 20.00 -6.98 -4.65
CA TYR A 106 20.47 -7.77 -3.51
C TYR A 106 20.26 -9.27 -3.76
N PRO A 107 21.26 -10.14 -3.49
CA PRO A 107 21.27 -11.53 -3.95
C PRO A 107 20.45 -12.49 -3.06
N ILE A 108 19.21 -12.13 -2.71
CA ILE A 108 18.25 -13.09 -2.18
C ILE A 108 17.52 -13.68 -3.40
N GLU A 109 17.60 -15.00 -3.61
CA GLU A 109 17.07 -15.65 -4.82
C GLU A 109 15.59 -15.34 -5.08
N GLN A 110 14.79 -15.21 -4.02
CA GLN A 110 13.36 -14.88 -4.07
C GLN A 110 13.08 -13.41 -4.41
N GLU A 111 14.10 -12.56 -4.38
CA GLU A 111 14.04 -11.14 -4.74
C GLU A 111 14.71 -10.84 -6.08
N LYS A 112 15.45 -11.80 -6.66
CA LYS A 112 16.06 -11.64 -7.98
C LYS A 112 14.97 -11.37 -9.01
N ASN A 113 15.05 -10.20 -9.63
CA ASN A 113 14.21 -9.82 -10.75
C ASN A 113 15.12 -9.56 -11.96
N SER A 114 14.73 -10.06 -13.14
CA SER A 114 15.46 -9.77 -14.38
C SER A 114 15.39 -8.28 -14.74
N ASP A 115 14.36 -7.58 -14.28
CA ASP A 115 14.22 -6.13 -14.43
C ASP A 115 14.41 -5.40 -13.08
N LEU A 116 15.62 -4.88 -12.86
CA LEU A 116 16.00 -4.13 -11.65
C LEU A 116 15.21 -2.82 -11.54
N GLY A 117 14.77 -2.45 -10.33
CA GLY A 117 14.10 -1.18 -10.05
C GLY A 117 12.61 -1.14 -10.37
N ILE A 118 11.99 -2.24 -10.84
CA ILE A 118 10.65 -2.17 -11.43
C ILE A 118 9.50 -2.29 -10.43
N VAL A 119 9.51 -3.06 -9.33
CA VAL A 119 8.46 -2.97 -8.26
C VAL A 119 8.92 -3.69 -6.98
N SER A 120 9.59 -4.82 -7.14
CA SER A 120 9.88 -5.81 -6.09
C SER A 120 11.33 -5.78 -5.59
N GLY A 121 11.53 -6.32 -4.39
CA GLY A 121 12.85 -6.44 -3.75
C GLY A 121 13.22 -5.27 -2.85
N VAL A 122 14.30 -5.45 -2.08
CA VAL A 122 14.93 -4.40 -1.28
C VAL A 122 15.66 -3.39 -2.18
N GLY A 123 15.50 -2.09 -1.89
CA GLY A 123 16.27 -1.02 -2.52
C GLY A 123 15.42 0.06 -3.20
N PHE A 124 16.08 0.93 -3.96
CA PHE A 124 15.48 2.08 -4.62
C PHE A 124 14.81 1.73 -5.96
N LYS A 125 13.68 2.38 -6.20
CA LYS A 125 13.15 2.65 -7.53
C LYS A 125 13.44 4.13 -7.84
N PRO A 126 14.26 4.45 -8.85
CA PRO A 126 14.59 5.84 -9.22
C PRO A 126 13.42 6.59 -9.87
N ARG A 127 13.41 7.92 -9.75
CA ARG A 127 12.47 8.80 -10.46
C ARG A 127 12.56 8.60 -11.97
N GLY A 128 11.41 8.56 -12.66
CA GLY A 128 11.36 8.41 -14.11
C GLY A 128 11.65 7.01 -14.63
N HIS A 129 11.80 6.02 -13.76
CA HIS A 129 12.10 4.64 -14.16
C HIS A 129 10.91 3.92 -14.81
N TRP A 130 9.67 4.18 -14.37
CA TRP A 130 8.48 3.59 -14.97
C TRP A 130 7.96 4.45 -16.10
N THR A 131 7.61 3.79 -17.20
CA THR A 131 6.82 4.44 -18.26
C THR A 131 5.38 4.61 -17.79
N TYR A 132 4.94 5.86 -17.69
CA TYR A 132 3.58 6.25 -17.32
C TYR A 132 2.83 6.69 -18.56
N VAL A 133 2.50 5.88 -19.55
CA VAL A 133 2.08 6.34 -20.90
C VAL A 133 3.24 6.65 -21.85
N LYS A 134 2.96 6.49 -23.14
CA LYS A 134 3.97 6.55 -24.19
C LYS A 134 4.69 7.90 -24.18
N GLY A 135 6.01 7.87 -23.96
CA GLY A 135 6.87 9.06 -23.96
C GLY A 135 6.79 9.91 -22.68
N VAL A 136 6.13 9.43 -21.63
CA VAL A 136 6.10 10.06 -20.30
C VAL A 136 6.51 9.02 -19.27
N THR A 137 7.41 9.38 -18.38
CA THR A 137 7.81 8.54 -17.25
C THR A 137 7.14 9.03 -15.97
N ASP A 138 7.16 8.25 -14.90
CA ASP A 138 6.60 8.70 -13.62
C ASP A 138 7.46 9.80 -12.96
N GLU A 139 6.86 10.56 -12.03
CA GLU A 139 7.55 11.59 -11.25
C GLU A 139 7.67 11.20 -9.77
N LEU A 140 7.85 9.90 -9.51
CA LEU A 140 7.94 9.34 -8.17
C LEU A 140 9.19 8.49 -7.98
N GLU A 141 9.69 8.45 -6.76
CA GLU A 141 10.74 7.53 -6.36
C GLU A 141 10.40 6.92 -5.01
N PHE A 142 10.92 5.72 -4.76
CA PHE A 142 10.73 5.07 -3.47
C PHE A 142 11.91 4.18 -3.11
N ILE A 143 12.01 3.84 -1.83
CA ILE A 143 12.88 2.79 -1.31
C ILE A 143 12.01 1.75 -0.60
N ASN A 144 12.27 0.48 -0.91
CA ASN A 144 11.65 -0.66 -0.25
C ASN A 144 12.59 -1.24 0.80
N PHE A 145 12.02 -1.53 1.96
CA PHE A 145 12.60 -2.32 3.03
C PHE A 145 11.81 -3.63 3.13
N ARG A 146 12.50 -4.76 3.06
CA ARG A 146 11.91 -6.09 3.23
C ARG A 146 12.60 -6.80 4.38
N HIS A 147 12.03 -7.92 4.80
CA HIS A 147 12.56 -8.74 5.90
C HIS A 147 12.71 -7.99 7.23
N PHE A 148 12.03 -6.85 7.44
CA PHE A 148 12.08 -6.08 8.68
C PHE A 148 11.51 -6.84 9.90
N LEU A 149 10.98 -8.04 9.72
CA LEU A 149 10.57 -8.99 10.77
C LEU A 149 11.66 -10.03 11.12
N HIS A 150 12.76 -10.06 10.38
CA HIS A 150 13.88 -10.99 10.49
C HIS A 150 15.19 -10.20 10.62
N ASP A 151 15.62 -9.96 11.87
CA ASP A 151 16.68 -9.00 12.19
C ASP A 151 18.01 -9.28 11.50
N GLU A 152 18.42 -10.55 11.47
CA GLU A 152 19.68 -10.94 10.85
C GLU A 152 19.74 -10.56 9.37
N ILE A 153 18.65 -10.74 8.63
CA ILE A 153 18.60 -10.36 7.21
C ILE A 153 18.51 -8.84 7.09
N TYR A 154 17.61 -8.23 7.86
CA TYR A 154 17.30 -6.82 7.78
C TYR A 154 18.53 -5.93 8.01
N TYR A 155 19.27 -6.16 9.09
CA TYR A 155 20.42 -5.34 9.46
C TYR A 155 21.66 -5.62 8.61
N ASN A 156 21.78 -6.82 8.03
CA ASN A 156 22.88 -7.16 7.12
C ASN A 156 22.60 -6.74 5.66
N THR A 157 21.38 -6.28 5.36
CA THR A 157 21.04 -5.80 4.02
C THR A 157 21.73 -4.45 3.78
N PRO A 158 22.49 -4.27 2.68
CA PRO A 158 23.25 -3.07 2.42
C PRO A 158 22.35 -1.94 1.92
N TYR A 159 22.51 -0.77 2.52
CA TYR A 159 21.89 0.49 2.12
C TYR A 159 22.92 1.63 2.10
N PRO A 160 22.58 2.83 1.58
CA PRO A 160 23.41 4.02 1.80
C PRO A 160 23.68 4.24 3.29
N GLU A 161 24.82 4.84 3.62
CA GLU A 161 25.26 5.04 5.01
C GLU A 161 24.17 5.65 5.87
N PHE A 162 23.56 6.74 5.42
CA PHE A 162 22.47 7.41 6.14
C PHE A 162 21.30 6.45 6.47
N VAL A 163 20.87 5.65 5.49
CA VAL A 163 19.79 4.67 5.68
C VAL A 163 20.22 3.60 6.70
N GLN A 164 21.47 3.14 6.63
CA GLN A 164 22.02 2.13 7.53
C GLN A 164 21.92 2.57 9.00
N TRP A 165 22.22 3.85 9.27
CA TRP A 165 22.14 4.45 10.61
C TRP A 165 20.71 4.61 11.14
N HIS A 166 19.71 4.66 10.26
CA HIS A 166 18.29 4.80 10.63
C HIS A 166 17.46 3.53 10.47
N LEU A 167 18.09 2.38 10.20
CA LEU A 167 17.36 1.11 10.05
C LEU A 167 16.53 0.76 11.30
N SER A 168 17.02 1.04 12.51
CA SER A 168 16.29 0.77 13.75
C SER A 168 14.99 1.58 13.86
N ASP A 169 15.03 2.87 13.52
CA ASP A 169 13.86 3.77 13.51
C ASP A 169 12.80 3.30 12.50
N ILE A 170 13.26 2.98 11.29
CA ILE A 170 12.41 2.48 10.21
C ILE A 170 11.80 1.14 10.62
N GLN A 171 12.61 0.20 11.11
CA GLN A 171 12.18 -1.13 11.53
C GLN A 171 11.15 -1.06 12.65
N ALA A 172 11.38 -0.23 13.68
CA ALA A 172 10.51 -0.14 14.84
C ALA A 172 9.07 0.19 14.45
N TYR A 173 8.89 1.17 13.56
CA TYR A 173 7.56 1.55 13.05
C TYR A 173 6.89 0.41 12.27
N PHE A 174 7.60 -0.19 11.31
CA PHE A 174 7.00 -1.24 10.46
C PHE A 174 6.76 -2.56 11.23
N LYS A 175 7.64 -2.92 12.17
CA LYS A 175 7.40 -4.02 13.11
C LYS A 175 6.18 -3.76 13.98
N TYR A 176 6.02 -2.55 14.51
CA TYR A 176 4.85 -2.20 15.32
C TYR A 176 3.55 -2.32 14.51
N LEU A 177 3.53 -1.80 13.28
CA LEU A 177 2.39 -1.96 12.38
C LEU A 177 2.04 -3.43 12.16
N HIS A 178 3.02 -4.28 11.88
CA HIS A 178 2.78 -5.69 11.60
C HIS A 178 2.36 -6.50 12.86
N LEU A 179 3.04 -6.30 13.98
CA LEU A 179 2.86 -7.11 15.18
C LEU A 179 1.67 -6.65 16.03
N GLN A 180 1.29 -5.37 15.97
CA GLN A 180 0.23 -4.79 16.79
C GLN A 180 -0.98 -4.36 15.95
N VAL A 181 -0.79 -3.45 15.00
CA VAL A 181 -1.92 -2.83 14.28
C VAL A 181 -2.59 -3.82 13.33
N LEU A 182 -1.81 -4.49 12.48
CA LEU A 182 -2.29 -5.53 11.57
C LEU A 182 -2.96 -6.68 12.32
N ARG A 183 -2.36 -7.15 13.42
CA ARG A 183 -2.94 -8.21 14.26
C ARG A 183 -4.36 -7.83 14.72
N LYS A 184 -4.54 -6.62 15.26
CA LYS A 184 -5.85 -6.13 15.71
C LYS A 184 -6.85 -6.00 14.57
N VAL A 185 -6.46 -5.45 13.41
CA VAL A 185 -7.35 -5.39 12.23
C VAL A 185 -7.81 -6.80 11.82
N LEU A 186 -6.87 -7.74 11.72
CA LEU A 186 -7.18 -9.12 11.34
C LEU A 186 -8.06 -9.82 12.39
N THR A 187 -7.86 -9.56 13.69
CA THR A 187 -8.76 -10.08 14.74
C THR A 187 -10.18 -9.53 14.61
N LEU A 188 -10.35 -8.25 14.27
CA LEU A 188 -11.68 -7.72 13.97
C LEU A 188 -12.28 -8.41 12.73
N MET A 189 -11.47 -8.67 11.70
CA MET A 189 -11.91 -9.46 10.53
C MET A 189 -12.29 -10.90 10.89
N ASP A 190 -11.58 -11.56 11.82
CA ASP A 190 -11.95 -12.89 12.31
C ASP A 190 -13.37 -12.87 12.92
N ILE A 191 -13.66 -11.87 13.77
CA ILE A 191 -14.99 -11.67 14.35
C ILE A 191 -16.04 -11.44 13.26
N ILE A 192 -15.75 -10.59 12.28
CA ILE A 192 -16.65 -10.33 11.15
C ILE A 192 -16.95 -11.61 10.39
N LEU A 193 -15.95 -12.48 10.18
CA LEU A 193 -16.08 -13.74 9.46
C LEU A 193 -16.64 -14.88 10.32
N GLU A 194 -16.96 -14.64 11.59
CA GLU A 194 -17.42 -15.68 12.53
C GLU A 194 -16.46 -16.88 12.63
N ILE A 195 -15.16 -16.62 12.57
CA ILE A 195 -14.09 -17.59 12.80
C ILE A 195 -13.38 -17.27 14.13
N PRO A 196 -12.63 -18.22 14.72
CA PRO A 196 -11.93 -17.96 15.98
C PRO A 196 -10.96 -16.76 15.88
N GLU A 197 -10.95 -15.91 16.91
CA GLU A 197 -10.03 -14.76 16.96
C GLU A 197 -8.56 -15.19 16.84
N GLY A 198 -7.80 -14.50 16.00
CA GLY A 198 -6.39 -14.79 15.72
C GLY A 198 -6.16 -15.78 14.58
N THR A 199 -7.22 -16.30 13.95
CA THR A 199 -7.11 -17.27 12.84
C THR A 199 -6.37 -16.65 11.65
N LEU A 200 -6.83 -15.51 11.14
CA LEU A 200 -6.21 -14.87 9.99
C LEU A 200 -4.73 -14.52 10.26
N TYR A 201 -4.44 -13.90 11.41
CA TYR A 201 -3.07 -13.53 11.76
C TYR A 201 -2.19 -14.78 11.94
N GLY A 202 -2.62 -15.75 12.74
CA GLY A 202 -1.84 -16.95 13.06
C GLY A 202 -1.51 -17.80 11.84
N ASN A 203 -2.49 -17.99 10.95
CA ASN A 203 -2.36 -18.87 9.80
C ASN A 203 -1.61 -18.21 8.65
N TYR A 204 -1.83 -16.91 8.41
CA TYR A 204 -1.38 -16.28 7.17
C TYR A 204 -0.39 -15.13 7.37
N PHE A 205 -0.37 -14.44 8.52
CA PHE A 205 0.44 -13.21 8.69
C PHE A 205 1.46 -13.29 9.83
N LYS A 206 1.46 -14.33 10.66
CA LYS A 206 2.39 -14.45 11.78
C LYS A 206 3.82 -14.68 11.25
N PRO A 207 4.81 -13.87 11.69
CA PRO A 207 6.19 -14.10 11.33
C PRO A 207 6.71 -15.37 12.03
N ILE A 208 7.50 -16.16 11.32
CA ILE A 208 8.17 -17.36 11.83
C ILE A 208 9.61 -17.38 11.30
N PRO A 209 10.54 -18.17 11.89
CA PRO A 209 11.95 -18.16 11.46
C PRO A 209 12.16 -18.53 9.98
N GLU A 210 11.39 -19.48 9.44
CA GLU A 210 11.43 -19.88 8.03
C GLU A 210 10.81 -18.79 7.14
N ILE A 211 11.65 -18.02 6.45
CA ILE A 211 11.29 -16.78 5.73
C ILE A 211 10.24 -17.06 4.65
N GLU A 212 10.37 -18.17 3.96
CA GLU A 212 9.51 -18.60 2.85
C GLU A 212 8.07 -18.84 3.31
N LYS A 213 7.91 -19.25 4.57
CA LYS A 213 6.64 -19.51 5.25
C LYS A 213 6.32 -18.44 6.29
N SER A 214 7.06 -17.34 6.31
CA SER A 214 6.87 -16.26 7.26
C SER A 214 5.82 -15.27 6.76
N GLY A 215 4.96 -14.81 7.67
CA GLY A 215 4.19 -13.60 7.43
C GLY A 215 5.15 -12.44 7.16
N SER A 216 4.88 -11.65 6.13
CA SER A 216 5.86 -10.70 5.63
C SER A 216 5.22 -9.38 5.21
N GLY A 217 5.99 -8.56 4.49
CA GLY A 217 5.47 -7.37 3.87
C GLY A 217 6.55 -6.55 3.20
N VAL A 218 6.14 -5.40 2.70
CA VAL A 218 7.03 -4.40 2.12
C VAL A 218 6.80 -3.10 2.86
N ALA A 219 7.86 -2.60 3.48
CA ALA A 219 7.93 -1.28 4.06
C ALA A 219 8.45 -0.32 2.98
N ARG A 220 7.73 0.75 2.71
CA ARG A 220 8.05 1.67 1.61
C ARG A 220 8.04 3.12 2.10
N LEU A 221 9.13 3.81 1.82
CA LEU A 221 9.18 5.27 1.87
C LEU A 221 9.12 5.77 0.42
N LEU A 222 8.17 6.64 0.11
CA LEU A 222 7.86 7.06 -1.26
C LEU A 222 7.68 8.57 -1.33
N VAL A 223 8.20 9.17 -2.40
CA VAL A 223 8.04 10.59 -2.69
C VAL A 223 7.44 10.78 -4.07
N TYR A 224 6.37 11.56 -4.15
CA TYR A 224 5.95 12.19 -5.41
C TYR A 224 6.49 13.60 -5.48
N HIS A 225 7.04 13.95 -6.64
CA HIS A 225 7.59 15.28 -6.92
C HIS A 225 6.55 16.18 -7.60
N PRO A 226 6.61 17.51 -7.39
CA PRO A 226 5.83 18.47 -8.17
C PRO A 226 5.98 18.24 -9.68
N THR A 227 4.87 18.36 -10.42
CA THR A 227 4.83 18.06 -11.85
C THR A 227 4.40 19.27 -12.67
N SER A 228 4.92 19.37 -13.90
CA SER A 228 4.56 20.46 -14.83
C SER A 228 3.14 20.32 -15.37
N ALA A 229 2.54 21.42 -15.84
CA ALA A 229 1.23 21.39 -16.50
C ALA A 229 1.20 20.43 -17.70
N ASN A 230 2.29 20.32 -18.47
CA ASN A 230 2.39 19.37 -19.58
C ASN A 230 2.37 17.92 -19.11
N TYR A 231 3.01 17.61 -17.98
CA TYR A 231 2.94 16.29 -17.36
C TYR A 231 1.49 15.97 -16.99
N GLN A 232 0.86 16.86 -16.24
CA GLN A 232 -0.51 16.75 -15.75
C GLN A 232 -1.50 16.49 -16.90
N LEU A 233 -1.37 17.20 -18.03
CA LEU A 233 -2.18 16.97 -19.22
C LEU A 233 -1.98 15.57 -19.80
N LYS A 234 -0.72 15.12 -19.96
CA LYS A 234 -0.43 13.81 -20.57
C LYS A 234 -0.79 12.62 -19.68
N THR A 235 -0.80 12.80 -18.37
CA THR A 235 -1.14 11.75 -17.41
C THR A 235 -2.61 11.77 -16.97
N ASN A 236 -3.44 12.60 -17.62
CA ASN A 236 -4.81 12.85 -17.22
C ASN A 236 -4.96 13.16 -15.72
N GLN A 237 -4.18 14.14 -15.25
CA GLN A 237 -4.21 14.63 -13.87
C GLN A 237 -3.94 13.56 -12.81
N THR A 238 -3.07 12.59 -13.11
CA THR A 238 -2.69 11.54 -12.15
C THR A 238 -1.17 11.40 -12.01
N TRP A 239 -0.73 11.10 -10.79
CA TRP A 239 0.64 10.74 -10.42
C TRP A 239 0.81 9.22 -10.22
N MET A 240 -0.28 8.52 -9.92
CA MET A 240 -0.36 7.05 -9.92
C MET A 240 -1.68 6.63 -10.55
N ARG A 241 -1.63 5.62 -11.42
CA ARG A 241 -2.81 5.11 -12.16
C ARG A 241 -3.74 4.37 -11.19
N GLY A 242 -5.01 4.24 -11.57
CA GLY A 242 -5.96 3.45 -10.79
C GLY A 242 -5.56 1.97 -10.74
N HIS A 243 -5.50 1.40 -9.54
CA HIS A 243 -5.11 0.01 -9.31
C HIS A 243 -5.76 -0.55 -8.04
N THR A 244 -5.71 -1.86 -7.87
CA THR A 244 -5.84 -2.52 -6.57
C THR A 244 -4.47 -2.96 -6.07
N ASP A 245 -4.31 -3.06 -4.76
CA ASP A 245 -3.10 -3.63 -4.17
C ASP A 245 -3.10 -5.16 -4.27
N GLY A 246 -1.94 -5.74 -4.53
CA GLY A 246 -1.77 -7.20 -4.52
C GLY A 246 -1.61 -7.80 -3.13
N SER A 247 -1.34 -6.99 -2.10
CA SER A 247 -1.10 -7.38 -0.70
C SER A 247 -2.38 -7.86 0.02
N GLY A 248 -2.26 -8.17 1.32
CA GLY A 248 -3.39 -8.42 2.21
C GLY A 248 -4.05 -7.12 2.67
N LEU A 249 -3.32 -6.32 3.45
CA LEU A 249 -3.73 -4.96 3.85
C LEU A 249 -2.60 -3.98 3.55
N THR A 250 -2.95 -2.76 3.21
CA THR A 250 -2.00 -1.66 3.02
C THR A 250 -2.29 -0.57 4.04
N PHE A 251 -1.26 -0.10 4.75
CA PHE A 251 -1.36 0.97 5.74
C PHE A 251 -0.55 2.17 5.25
N ILE A 252 -1.19 3.32 5.15
CA ILE A 252 -0.62 4.56 4.62
C ILE A 252 -0.72 5.61 5.71
N ALA A 253 0.40 6.25 6.06
CA ALA A 253 0.36 7.42 6.94
C ALA A 253 -0.51 8.52 6.30
N SER A 254 -1.53 9.00 7.01
CA SER A 254 -2.39 10.08 6.52
C SER A 254 -1.57 11.37 6.36
N GLN A 255 -1.85 12.12 5.30
CA GLN A 255 -1.14 13.37 5.01
C GLN A 255 -2.08 14.45 4.46
N PRO A 256 -1.76 15.73 4.67
CA PRO A 256 -2.62 16.86 4.30
C PRO A 256 -2.63 17.18 2.79
N LEU A 257 -1.61 16.73 2.04
CA LEU A 257 -1.59 16.89 0.59
C LEU A 257 -2.66 15.99 -0.05
N LEU A 258 -3.70 16.63 -0.61
CA LEU A 258 -4.91 15.98 -1.08
C LEU A 258 -4.69 15.39 -2.47
N ALA A 259 -4.30 14.12 -2.52
CA ALA A 259 -3.99 13.43 -3.78
C ALA A 259 -4.54 12.00 -3.86
N LEU A 260 -4.72 11.29 -2.73
CA LEU A 260 -5.27 9.95 -2.74
C LEU A 260 -6.74 10.00 -3.15
N GLN A 261 -7.11 9.22 -4.18
CA GLN A 261 -8.49 9.05 -4.61
C GLN A 261 -8.89 7.58 -4.61
N ILE A 262 -10.14 7.31 -4.23
CA ILE A 262 -10.75 5.98 -4.25
C ILE A 262 -11.91 6.02 -5.25
N GLN A 263 -12.05 4.97 -6.05
CA GLN A 263 -13.18 4.84 -6.97
C GLN A 263 -14.36 4.16 -6.26
N ASP A 264 -15.51 4.82 -6.26
CA ASP A 264 -16.78 4.21 -5.88
C ASP A 264 -17.13 3.09 -6.88
N ARG A 265 -17.46 1.90 -6.34
CA ARG A 265 -17.71 0.72 -7.18
C ARG A 265 -19.00 0.80 -7.97
N ASN A 266 -20.00 1.52 -7.46
CA ASN A 266 -21.33 1.63 -8.03
C ASN A 266 -21.38 2.76 -9.06
N THR A 267 -20.92 3.95 -8.67
CA THR A 267 -20.98 5.16 -9.50
C THR A 267 -19.78 5.32 -10.43
N LYS A 268 -18.68 4.60 -10.15
CA LYS A 268 -17.36 4.76 -10.81
C LYS A 268 -16.71 6.13 -10.59
N GLN A 269 -17.27 6.95 -9.71
CA GLN A 269 -16.75 8.26 -9.37
C GLN A 269 -15.47 8.15 -8.55
N TRP A 270 -14.50 9.01 -8.84
CA TRP A 270 -13.28 9.15 -8.05
C TRP A 270 -13.49 10.16 -6.93
N ASN A 271 -13.30 9.73 -5.69
CA ASN A 271 -13.47 10.54 -4.48
C ASN A 271 -12.13 10.78 -3.81
N TYR A 272 -11.84 12.03 -3.44
CA TYR A 272 -10.63 12.35 -2.66
C TYR A 272 -10.77 11.90 -1.21
N VAL A 273 -9.70 11.34 -0.65
CA VAL A 273 -9.65 10.93 0.75
C VAL A 273 -9.21 12.09 1.63
N SER A 274 -10.06 12.48 2.59
CA SER A 274 -9.74 13.50 3.58
C SER A 274 -8.57 13.12 4.49
N HIS A 275 -7.75 14.11 4.86
CA HIS A 275 -6.72 13.97 5.87
C HIS A 275 -7.33 13.87 7.27
N THR A 276 -6.73 13.03 8.12
CA THR A 276 -6.95 13.03 9.57
C THR A 276 -5.58 12.98 10.23
N PRO A 277 -5.22 13.97 11.06
CA PRO A 277 -3.93 13.98 11.76
C PRO A 277 -3.71 12.69 12.56
N ASN A 278 -2.47 12.19 12.53
CA ASN A 278 -2.06 10.99 13.24
C ASN A 278 -2.90 9.72 12.95
N ALA A 279 -3.58 9.65 11.80
CA ALA A 279 -4.33 8.47 11.39
C ALA A 279 -3.54 7.63 10.36
N LEU A 280 -3.85 6.33 10.32
CA LEU A 280 -3.47 5.45 9.23
C LEU A 280 -4.66 5.28 8.29
N VAL A 281 -4.48 5.54 7.00
CA VAL A 281 -5.43 5.15 5.96
C VAL A 281 -5.12 3.70 5.58
N VAL A 282 -6.10 2.81 5.69
CA VAL A 282 -5.92 1.37 5.50
C VAL A 282 -6.85 0.86 4.41
N ASN A 283 -6.34 0.02 3.51
CA ASN A 283 -7.15 -0.66 2.52
C ASN A 283 -6.90 -2.15 2.41
N VAL A 284 -7.95 -2.87 2.03
CA VAL A 284 -7.91 -4.28 1.64
C VAL A 284 -7.26 -4.40 0.27
N GLY A 285 -6.32 -5.32 0.16
CA GLY A 285 -5.75 -5.77 -1.12
C GLY A 285 -6.37 -7.09 -1.59
N ASP A 286 -5.93 -7.54 -2.76
CA ASP A 286 -6.47 -8.70 -3.45
C ASP A 286 -6.41 -9.97 -2.58
N ALA A 287 -5.34 -10.18 -1.80
CA ALA A 287 -5.17 -11.43 -1.06
C ALA A 287 -6.28 -11.66 -0.01
N ILE A 288 -6.62 -10.63 0.79
CA ILE A 288 -7.73 -10.73 1.75
C ILE A 288 -9.09 -10.73 1.03
N SER A 289 -9.21 -10.00 -0.07
CA SER A 289 -10.43 -10.03 -0.87
C SER A 289 -10.71 -11.45 -1.39
N HIS A 290 -9.69 -12.16 -1.88
CA HIS A 290 -9.84 -13.55 -2.31
C HIS A 290 -10.12 -14.50 -1.15
N LEU A 291 -9.36 -14.40 -0.05
CA LEU A 291 -9.60 -15.21 1.14
C LEU A 291 -11.04 -15.03 1.70
N SER A 292 -11.66 -13.87 1.49
CA SER A 292 -13.05 -13.60 1.90
C SER A 292 -14.08 -13.87 0.79
N GLY A 293 -13.70 -14.50 -0.32
CA GLY A 293 -14.61 -14.78 -1.44
C GLY A 293 -15.15 -13.51 -2.12
N GLY A 294 -14.43 -12.40 -2.03
CA GLY A 294 -14.83 -11.08 -2.51
C GLY A 294 -15.77 -10.33 -1.56
N TYR A 295 -16.00 -10.83 -0.35
CA TYR A 295 -16.83 -10.14 0.64
C TYR A 295 -16.16 -8.84 1.10
N PHE A 296 -14.89 -8.90 1.50
CA PHE A 296 -14.08 -7.71 1.71
C PHE A 296 -13.55 -7.22 0.36
N LYS A 297 -13.66 -5.92 0.11
CA LYS A 297 -13.48 -5.33 -1.20
C LYS A 297 -12.04 -4.87 -1.44
N SER A 298 -11.34 -5.47 -2.40
CA SER A 298 -10.00 -4.98 -2.81
C SER A 298 -10.08 -3.63 -3.51
N ALA A 299 -9.73 -2.56 -2.82
CA ALA A 299 -10.12 -1.21 -3.19
C ALA A 299 -9.38 -0.65 -4.42
N ILE A 300 -10.14 -0.06 -5.35
CA ILE A 300 -9.59 0.62 -6.53
C ILE A 300 -9.23 2.06 -6.15
N HIS A 301 -7.96 2.40 -6.23
CA HIS A 301 -7.46 3.71 -5.81
C HIS A 301 -6.35 4.22 -6.73
N ARG A 302 -6.11 5.53 -6.69
CA ARG A 302 -5.12 6.23 -7.51
C ARG A 302 -4.51 7.41 -6.75
N VAL A 303 -3.46 8.00 -7.29
CA VAL A 303 -2.92 9.28 -6.80
C VAL A 303 -3.15 10.33 -7.88
N ALA A 304 -4.03 11.28 -7.61
CA ALA A 304 -4.34 12.40 -8.47
C ALA A 304 -3.30 13.52 -8.33
N THR A 305 -3.25 14.39 -9.33
CA THR A 305 -2.59 15.69 -9.18
C THR A 305 -3.35 16.49 -8.11
N PRO A 306 -2.67 17.08 -7.12
CA PRO A 306 -3.32 17.80 -6.04
C PRO A 306 -3.97 19.10 -6.51
N PRO A 307 -4.83 19.71 -5.68
CA PRO A 307 -5.39 21.04 -5.92
C PRO A 307 -4.31 22.08 -6.20
N SER A 308 -4.66 23.14 -6.93
CA SER A 308 -3.71 24.15 -7.44
C SER A 308 -2.85 24.81 -6.35
N ASP A 309 -3.38 24.98 -5.14
CA ASP A 309 -2.66 25.53 -3.99
C ASP A 309 -1.68 24.56 -3.33
N GLN A 310 -1.71 23.28 -3.70
CA GLN A 310 -0.83 22.23 -3.21
C GLN A 310 0.14 21.66 -4.28
N GLN A 311 0.03 22.06 -5.56
CA GLN A 311 0.84 21.49 -6.65
C GLN A 311 2.35 21.75 -6.55
N GLY A 312 2.76 22.78 -5.83
CA GLY A 312 4.18 23.09 -5.59
C GLY A 312 4.86 22.21 -4.52
N TYR A 313 4.09 21.41 -3.78
CA TYR A 313 4.60 20.62 -2.66
C TYR A 313 4.97 19.19 -3.06
N ARG A 314 6.02 18.67 -2.42
CA ARG A 314 6.33 17.23 -2.45
C ARG A 314 5.32 16.46 -1.62
N ARG A 315 5.00 15.24 -2.04
CA ARG A 315 4.14 14.30 -1.30
C ARG A 315 4.97 13.14 -0.76
N GLU A 316 5.30 13.18 0.52
CA GLU A 316 6.00 12.06 1.18
C GLU A 316 4.99 11.07 1.75
N THR A 317 5.23 9.77 1.54
CA THR A 317 4.31 8.71 1.92
C THR A 317 5.08 7.57 2.56
N ILE A 318 4.63 7.17 3.74
CA ILE A 318 5.11 5.99 4.46
C ILE A 318 4.03 4.90 4.29
N ILE A 319 4.37 3.82 3.59
CA ILE A 319 3.42 2.77 3.21
C ILE A 319 3.92 1.42 3.71
N TYR A 320 3.03 0.69 4.36
CA TYR A 320 3.25 -0.70 4.72
C TYR A 320 2.29 -1.60 3.96
N PHE A 321 2.82 -2.47 3.09
CA PHE A 321 2.06 -3.53 2.43
C PHE A 321 2.22 -4.83 3.22
N SER A 322 1.17 -5.30 3.90
CA SER A 322 1.19 -6.58 4.60
C SER A 322 0.94 -7.73 3.64
N ASN A 323 1.81 -8.72 3.67
CA ASN A 323 1.70 -9.88 2.79
C ASN A 323 1.43 -11.12 3.64
N PRO A 324 0.45 -11.96 3.25
CA PRO A 324 0.35 -13.28 3.82
C PRO A 324 1.60 -14.10 3.44
N ARG A 325 1.75 -15.28 4.04
CA ARG A 325 2.81 -16.25 3.68
C ARG A 325 2.73 -16.55 2.19
N LEU A 326 3.90 -16.72 1.56
CA LEU A 326 4.00 -16.91 0.11
C LEU A 326 3.24 -18.17 -0.37
N ASP A 327 3.22 -19.21 0.45
CA ASP A 327 2.54 -20.49 0.23
C ASP A 327 1.04 -20.49 0.60
N THR A 328 0.49 -19.35 1.09
CA THR A 328 -0.94 -19.26 1.41
C THR A 328 -1.78 -19.46 0.16
N VAL A 329 -2.63 -20.48 0.14
CA VAL A 329 -3.69 -20.61 -0.88
C VAL A 329 -4.72 -19.50 -0.64
N VAL A 330 -4.87 -18.58 -1.58
CA VAL A 330 -5.75 -17.41 -1.42
C VAL A 330 -7.17 -17.74 -1.89
N ASP A 331 -7.85 -18.57 -1.11
CA ASP A 331 -9.18 -19.09 -1.43
C ASP A 331 -10.11 -19.07 -0.21
N PRO A 332 -11.42 -18.78 -0.36
CA PRO A 332 -12.35 -18.74 0.76
C PRO A 332 -12.55 -20.10 1.45
N GLU A 333 -12.31 -21.21 0.77
CA GLU A 333 -12.39 -22.54 1.40
C GLU A 333 -11.39 -22.71 2.54
N GLU A 334 -10.24 -22.03 2.46
CA GLU A 334 -9.18 -22.11 3.48
C GLU A 334 -9.59 -21.48 4.82
N ILE A 335 -10.55 -20.55 4.80
CA ILE A 335 -11.05 -19.87 6.00
C ILE A 335 -12.17 -20.65 6.67
N ASN A 336 -12.98 -21.38 5.90
CA ASN A 336 -14.14 -22.14 6.40
C ASN A 336 -15.10 -21.28 7.27
N SER A 337 -15.43 -20.08 6.78
CA SER A 337 -16.30 -19.13 7.48
C SER A 337 -17.77 -19.51 7.33
N LYS A 338 -18.44 -19.79 8.45
CA LYS A 338 -19.90 -20.02 8.52
C LYS A 338 -20.70 -18.80 8.08
N LYS A 339 -20.17 -17.60 8.30
CA LYS A 339 -20.82 -16.38 7.83
C LYS A 339 -20.83 -16.35 6.31
N LEU A 340 -19.66 -16.48 5.69
CA LEU A 340 -19.53 -16.42 4.23
C LEU A 340 -20.49 -17.41 3.57
N GLU A 341 -20.50 -18.67 4.03
CA GLU A 341 -21.46 -19.69 3.58
C GLU A 341 -22.92 -19.21 3.70
N ARG A 342 -23.30 -18.69 4.88
CA ARG A 342 -24.67 -18.22 5.14
C ARG A 342 -25.08 -17.04 4.27
N ILE A 343 -24.16 -16.13 3.92
CA ILE A 343 -24.45 -14.95 3.09
C ILE A 343 -24.18 -15.17 1.59
N GLY A 344 -23.85 -16.40 1.20
CA GLY A 344 -23.59 -16.76 -0.20
C GLY A 344 -22.32 -16.16 -0.78
N PHE A 345 -21.37 -15.74 0.06
CA PHE A 345 -20.01 -15.43 -0.36
C PHE A 345 -19.15 -16.69 -0.20
N GLY A 346 -18.33 -17.04 -1.18
CA GLY A 346 -17.55 -18.28 -1.10
C GLY A 346 -17.27 -18.89 -2.46
N PHE A 347 -17.02 -20.20 -2.44
CA PHE A 347 -16.56 -21.02 -3.57
C PHE A 347 -17.19 -20.60 -4.91
N ASN A 348 -16.34 -20.08 -5.79
CA ASN A 348 -16.67 -19.85 -7.18
C ASN A 348 -15.97 -20.95 -7.99
N GLN A 349 -16.73 -21.81 -8.66
CA GLN A 349 -16.19 -22.90 -9.47
C GLN A 349 -15.27 -22.44 -10.61
N GLU A 350 -15.38 -21.18 -11.02
CA GLU A 350 -14.52 -20.57 -12.03
C GLU A 350 -13.16 -20.12 -11.46
N TRP A 351 -13.01 -20.06 -10.13
CA TRP A 351 -11.77 -19.65 -9.49
C TRP A 351 -10.77 -20.81 -9.45
N GLU A 352 -9.65 -20.65 -10.15
CA GLU A 352 -8.54 -21.59 -10.05
C GLU A 352 -7.84 -21.41 -8.71
N LYS A 353 -7.50 -22.49 -7.99
CA LYS A 353 -6.70 -22.37 -6.76
C LYS A 353 -5.29 -21.88 -7.11
N CYS A 354 -4.81 -20.89 -6.36
CA CYS A 354 -3.43 -20.42 -6.46
C CYS A 354 -2.92 -19.96 -5.10
N THR A 355 -1.62 -20.04 -4.93
CA THR A 355 -0.90 -19.47 -3.79
C THR A 355 -0.77 -17.96 -3.94
N TYR A 356 -0.53 -17.27 -2.82
CA TYR A 356 -0.24 -15.85 -2.80
C TYR A 356 0.98 -15.51 -3.67
N GLN A 357 2.01 -16.35 -3.67
CA GLN A 357 3.20 -16.18 -4.50
C GLN A 357 2.88 -16.24 -5.99
N GLU A 358 2.05 -17.19 -6.42
CA GLU A 358 1.60 -17.31 -7.81
C GLU A 358 0.75 -16.11 -8.22
N TRP A 359 -0.19 -15.70 -7.37
CA TRP A 359 -0.98 -14.48 -7.57
C TRP A 359 -0.08 -13.25 -7.75
N ARG A 360 0.86 -13.04 -6.81
CA ARG A 360 1.79 -11.90 -6.81
C ARG A 360 2.64 -11.88 -8.07
N ASN A 361 3.16 -13.05 -8.48
CA ASN A 361 3.98 -13.18 -9.68
C ASN A 361 3.18 -12.90 -10.95
N ALA A 362 1.98 -13.47 -11.06
CA ALA A 362 1.09 -13.20 -12.19
C ALA A 362 0.80 -11.71 -12.30
N LYS A 363 0.35 -11.07 -11.21
CA LYS A 363 0.04 -9.64 -11.17
C LYS A 363 1.24 -8.77 -11.53
N THR A 364 2.43 -9.08 -11.01
CA THR A 364 3.68 -8.33 -11.30
C THR A 364 4.12 -8.49 -12.75
N ASN A 365 4.07 -9.69 -13.32
CA ASN A 365 4.47 -9.93 -14.72
C ASN A 365 3.60 -9.15 -15.73
N PHE A 366 2.34 -8.88 -15.39
CA PHE A 366 1.49 -8.01 -16.19
C PHE A 366 1.87 -6.52 -16.10
N PHE A 367 2.49 -6.08 -15.00
CA PHE A 367 3.01 -4.71 -14.83
C PHE A 367 4.21 -4.44 -15.76
N ASN A 368 5.12 -5.40 -15.90
CA ASN A 368 6.37 -5.25 -16.65
C ASN A 368 6.18 -5.30 -18.18
N ARG A 369 5.06 -5.86 -18.68
CA ARG A 369 4.74 -5.82 -20.11
C ARG A 369 4.34 -4.40 -20.48
N LYS A 370 5.16 -3.72 -21.33
CA LYS A 370 4.98 -2.37 -21.91
C LYS A 370 3.51 -2.08 -22.32
N SER A 371 2.66 -1.73 -21.36
CA SER A 371 1.23 -1.55 -21.57
C SER A 371 0.96 -0.09 -21.90
N ALA A 372 1.19 0.24 -23.18
CA ALA A 372 0.88 1.54 -23.74
C ALA A 372 -0.61 1.69 -24.14
N THR A 373 -1.48 0.75 -23.78
CA THR A 373 -2.91 0.77 -24.15
C THR A 373 -3.85 0.72 -22.94
N GLN A 374 -4.86 1.59 -23.01
CA GLN A 374 -5.91 1.88 -22.02
C GLN A 374 -6.71 0.65 -21.59
N LYS A 375 -7.17 0.67 -20.32
CA LYS A 375 -7.98 -0.31 -19.57
C LYS A 375 -7.60 -1.79 -19.75
N LYS A 376 -7.03 -2.37 -18.70
CA LYS A 376 -7.00 -3.83 -18.52
C LYS A 376 -7.46 -4.17 -17.10
N THR A 377 -8.78 -4.30 -16.93
CA THR A 377 -9.27 -5.24 -15.92
C THR A 377 -8.68 -6.59 -16.30
N LEU A 378 -7.93 -7.20 -15.40
CA LEU A 378 -7.30 -8.50 -15.63
C LEU A 378 -8.15 -9.57 -14.98
N THR A 379 -8.29 -10.70 -15.67
CA THR A 379 -8.71 -11.94 -15.03
C THR A 379 -7.48 -12.80 -14.84
N LEU A 380 -7.13 -13.09 -13.59
CA LEU A 380 -6.03 -13.97 -13.22
C LEU A 380 -6.63 -15.09 -12.38
N PHE A 381 -6.36 -16.36 -12.71
CA PHE A 381 -6.91 -17.51 -11.97
C PHE A 381 -8.45 -17.44 -11.78
N GLY A 382 -9.18 -16.96 -12.78
CA GLY A 382 -10.65 -16.75 -12.71
C GLY A 382 -11.11 -15.54 -11.88
N ARG A 383 -10.20 -14.71 -11.35
CA ARG A 383 -10.50 -13.57 -10.45
C ARG A 383 -10.24 -12.22 -11.10
N PRO A 384 -11.14 -11.22 -10.97
CA PRO A 384 -10.89 -9.87 -11.47
C PRO A 384 -9.87 -9.14 -10.60
N SER A 385 -8.93 -8.44 -11.23
CA SER A 385 -7.98 -7.53 -10.58
C SER A 385 -7.78 -6.28 -11.44
N VAL A 386 -7.44 -5.16 -10.80
CA VAL A 386 -7.20 -3.89 -11.51
C VAL A 386 -5.74 -3.53 -11.41
N MET A 387 -5.08 -3.44 -12.57
CA MET A 387 -3.67 -3.06 -12.65
C MET A 387 -3.44 -1.63 -13.10
N SER A 388 -4.29 -1.14 -14.00
CA SER A 388 -4.13 0.20 -14.53
C SER A 388 -5.45 0.73 -15.09
N ILE A 389 -5.93 1.79 -14.47
CA ILE A 389 -7.00 2.65 -14.98
C ILE A 389 -6.39 4.03 -15.22
N ILE A 390 -6.25 4.38 -16.50
CA ILE A 390 -6.14 5.76 -16.96
C ILE A 390 -7.42 6.01 -17.74
N GLU A 391 -8.32 6.79 -17.17
CA GLU A 391 -9.47 7.29 -17.91
C GLU A 391 -8.99 8.34 -18.92
N PRO A 392 -9.68 8.53 -20.06
CA PRO A 392 -9.47 9.71 -20.89
C PRO A 392 -9.86 10.98 -20.12
N ALA A 393 -9.31 12.12 -20.50
CA ALA A 393 -9.69 13.40 -19.91
C ALA A 393 -11.19 13.66 -20.13
N PRO A 394 -11.92 14.26 -19.17
CA PRO A 394 -13.29 14.68 -19.38
C PRO A 394 -13.36 15.56 -20.64
N GLY A 395 -14.16 15.15 -21.64
CA GLY A 395 -14.33 15.87 -22.90
C GLY A 395 -13.47 15.41 -24.09
N THR A 396 -12.57 14.42 -23.93
CA THR A 396 -11.78 13.86 -25.04
C THR A 396 -12.26 12.47 -25.49
N GLY A 397 -13.57 12.20 -25.36
CA GLY A 397 -14.16 10.93 -25.78
C GLY A 397 -13.78 10.63 -27.24
N THR A 398 -13.00 9.57 -27.43
CA THR A 398 -12.80 8.98 -28.75
C THR A 398 -14.16 8.55 -29.26
N ILE A 399 -14.60 9.17 -30.33
CA ILE A 399 -15.70 8.68 -31.15
C ILE A 399 -15.23 7.31 -31.65
N ASP A 400 -15.77 6.23 -31.06
CA ASP A 400 -15.52 4.89 -31.57
C ASP A 400 -15.96 4.86 -33.04
N ALA A 401 -15.00 4.67 -33.94
CA ALA A 401 -15.31 4.45 -35.34
C ALA A 401 -16.15 3.17 -35.45
N PRO A 402 -17.28 3.18 -36.16
CA PRO A 402 -18.16 2.02 -36.21
C PRO A 402 -17.41 0.83 -36.79
N GLN A 403 -17.43 -0.29 -36.05
CA GLN A 403 -16.96 -1.57 -36.55
C GLN A 403 -17.73 -1.91 -37.82
N LYS A 404 -17.02 -2.07 -38.94
CA LYS A 404 -17.60 -2.64 -40.16
C LYS A 404 -17.91 -4.12 -39.88
N VAL A 405 -19.17 -4.46 -40.17
CA VAL A 405 -19.77 -5.80 -40.13
C VAL A 405 -18.98 -6.78 -40.98
#